data_AF-A0A5A7MPI2-F1
#
_entry.id   AF-A0A5A7MPI2-F1
#
_cell.length_a   1.000
_cell.length_b   1.000
_cell.length_c   1.000
_cell.angle_alpha   90.00
_cell.angle_beta   90.00
_cell.angle_gamma   90.00
#
_symmetry.space_group_name_H-M   'P 1'
#
loop_
_entity.id
_entity.type
_entity.pdbx_description
1 polymer ?
#
loop_
_entity_poly.entity_id
_entity_poly.type
_entity_poly.pdbx_seq_one_letter_code
_entity_poly.pdbx_strand_id
1 'polypeptide(L)'
;MEQELSPFDHLRDLLDQVLIWLGSDLFAYASLAQFAVIALSLGLSWLLARALRKLLGGVHLEVPILARIAPFFSPLTVPAFALLLIATAGVVAEEFNLPTYLFDIATSLLTAWLVIRFAVNFIRSQALRRLVASVAWLIAALNIVGLLDPITRTLGAARFSVGDVSISLLSIINGLLAFFLLIWLALAASRLLENRVDALSDVNPSARELVKKLARIALVILAVMIALNATGIDLTALAVFSGALGVGLGFGLQKVVANFVSGVILLMDRSIKPGDVIETQGTYGGSIIWGRAIPRSSPATGRNFWFPMRI
;
A
#
# COMPACT_ATOMS: atom_id res chain seq x y z
N MET A 1 49.92 2.90 16.25
CA MET A 1 49.79 3.22 14.81
C MET A 1 48.86 2.18 14.23
N GLU A 2 47.56 2.41 14.31
CA GLU A 2 46.58 1.64 13.53
C GLU A 2 46.80 2.06 12.07
N GLN A 3 47.30 1.14 11.25
CA GLN A 3 47.34 1.36 9.80
C GLN A 3 45.89 1.48 9.33
N GLU A 4 45.48 2.66 8.90
CA GLU A 4 44.28 2.82 8.08
C GLU A 4 44.49 1.96 6.82
N LEU A 5 43.98 0.73 6.84
CA LEU A 5 43.93 -0.11 5.64
C LEU A 5 43.20 0.67 4.56
N SER A 6 43.80 0.75 3.38
CA SER A 6 43.17 1.47 2.27
C SER A 6 41.81 0.81 1.94
N PRO A 7 40.81 1.57 1.48
CA PRO A 7 39.51 1.02 1.08
C PRO A 7 39.62 -0.11 0.04
N PHE A 8 40.72 -0.14 -0.72
CA PHE A 8 41.02 -1.17 -1.72
C PHE A 8 41.43 -2.51 -1.11
N ASP A 9 42.09 -2.51 0.05
CA ASP A 9 42.53 -3.75 0.71
C ASP A 9 41.34 -4.49 1.32
N HIS A 10 40.38 -3.76 1.88
CA HIS A 10 39.10 -4.33 2.32
C HIS A 10 38.32 -4.95 1.16
N LEU A 11 38.30 -4.31 -0.02
CA LEU A 11 37.59 -4.85 -1.17
C LEU A 11 38.20 -6.16 -1.68
N ARG A 12 39.53 -6.29 -1.62
CA ARG A 12 40.23 -7.53 -2.01
C ARG A 12 39.96 -8.66 -1.03
N ASP A 13 40.04 -8.39 0.27
CA ASP A 13 39.75 -9.39 1.30
C ASP A 13 38.31 -9.91 1.20
N LEU A 14 37.36 -9.01 0.91
CA LEU A 14 35.97 -9.38 0.63
C LEU A 14 35.83 -10.25 -0.63
N LEU A 15 36.55 -9.93 -1.71
CA LEU A 15 36.54 -10.75 -2.94
C LEU A 15 37.12 -12.14 -2.70
N ASP A 16 38.20 -12.23 -1.93
CA ASP A 16 38.85 -13.51 -1.63
C ASP A 16 37.96 -14.39 -0.73
N GLN A 17 37.31 -13.81 0.27
CA GLN A 17 36.32 -14.51 1.10
C GLN A 17 35.16 -15.05 0.26
N VAL A 18 34.64 -14.27 -0.69
CA VAL A 18 33.57 -14.70 -1.60
C VAL A 18 34.03 -15.82 -2.52
N LEU A 19 35.25 -15.74 -3.07
CA LEU A 19 35.80 -16.77 -3.96
C LEU A 19 36.06 -18.08 -3.23
N ILE A 20 36.56 -18.02 -1.99
CA ILE A 20 36.81 -19.20 -1.14
C ILE A 20 35.49 -19.89 -0.82
N TRP A 21 34.49 -19.12 -0.37
CA TRP A 21 33.14 -19.62 -0.09
C TRP A 21 32.47 -20.25 -1.32
N LEU A 22 32.62 -19.64 -2.50
CA LEU A 22 32.10 -20.18 -3.77
C LEU A 22 32.74 -21.53 -4.12
N GLY A 23 34.02 -21.71 -3.79
CA GLY A 23 34.76 -22.93 -4.08
C GLY A 23 34.47 -24.08 -3.12
N SER A 24 34.34 -23.81 -1.82
CA SER A 24 34.23 -24.85 -0.78
C SER A 24 32.81 -25.39 -0.60
N ASP A 25 31.78 -24.54 -0.71
CA ASP A 25 30.41 -24.91 -0.30
C ASP A 25 29.50 -25.29 -1.48
N LEU A 26 29.76 -24.81 -2.70
CA LEU A 26 28.91 -25.12 -3.87
C LEU A 26 29.18 -26.49 -4.50
N PHE A 27 30.40 -27.04 -4.36
CA PHE A 27 30.82 -28.28 -5.02
C PHE A 27 30.87 -29.51 -4.10
N ALA A 28 30.38 -29.41 -2.86
CA ALA A 28 30.28 -30.55 -1.96
C ALA A 28 29.13 -31.50 -2.35
N TYR A 29 29.26 -32.79 -2.05
CA TYR A 29 28.19 -33.79 -2.24
C TYR A 29 26.89 -33.41 -1.50
N ALA A 30 26.99 -32.69 -0.38
CA ALA A 30 25.85 -32.16 0.37
C ALA A 30 25.02 -31.14 -0.44
N SER A 31 25.64 -30.44 -1.38
CA SER A 31 25.01 -29.42 -2.22
C SER A 31 24.12 -30.05 -3.28
N LEU A 32 24.49 -31.23 -3.80
CA LEU A 32 23.65 -32.01 -4.71
C LEU A 32 22.33 -32.45 -4.05
N ALA A 33 22.37 -32.87 -2.79
CA ALA A 33 21.16 -33.23 -2.03
C ALA A 33 20.25 -32.01 -1.84
N GLN A 34 20.80 -30.86 -1.49
CA GLN A 34 20.06 -29.60 -1.39
C GLN A 34 19.42 -29.20 -2.72
N PHE A 35 20.14 -29.28 -3.84
CA PHE A 35 19.57 -29.02 -5.18
C PHE A 35 18.42 -29.97 -5.51
N ALA A 36 18.55 -31.25 -5.17
CA ALA A 36 17.48 -32.23 -5.37
C ALA A 36 16.23 -31.89 -4.54
N VAL A 37 16.39 -31.53 -3.27
CA VAL A 37 15.27 -31.12 -2.40
C VAL A 37 14.62 -29.84 -2.92
N ILE A 38 15.39 -28.84 -3.32
CA ILE A 38 14.86 -27.59 -3.90
C ILE A 38 14.09 -27.89 -5.20
N ALA A 39 14.64 -28.72 -6.09
CA ALA A 39 13.98 -29.10 -7.34
C ALA A 39 12.68 -29.88 -7.09
N LEU A 40 12.68 -30.79 -6.12
CA LEU A 40 11.48 -31.51 -5.67
C LEU A 40 10.44 -30.54 -5.10
N SER A 41 10.84 -29.60 -4.25
CA SER A 41 9.95 -28.57 -3.70
C SER A 41 9.35 -27.68 -4.79
N LEU A 42 10.13 -27.30 -5.82
CA LEU A 42 9.63 -26.56 -6.98
C LEU A 42 8.63 -27.40 -7.79
N GLY A 43 8.94 -28.67 -8.07
CA GLY A 43 8.01 -29.58 -8.76
C GLY A 43 6.70 -29.79 -7.98
N LEU A 44 6.80 -30.01 -6.67
CA LEU A 44 5.66 -30.19 -5.78
C LEU A 44 4.83 -28.90 -5.68
N SER A 45 5.47 -27.73 -5.63
CA SER A 45 4.78 -26.44 -5.63
C SER A 45 3.92 -26.24 -6.89
N TRP A 46 4.41 -26.69 -8.05
CA TRP A 46 3.68 -26.63 -9.30
C TRP A 46 2.47 -27.57 -9.30
N LEU A 47 2.63 -28.79 -8.78
CA LEU A 47 1.54 -29.76 -8.63
C LEU A 47 0.47 -29.27 -7.64
N LEU A 48 0.87 -28.76 -6.48
CA LEU A 48 -0.04 -28.19 -5.48
C LEU A 48 -0.79 -26.98 -6.01
N ALA A 49 -0.11 -26.06 -6.71
CA ALA A 49 -0.75 -24.92 -7.33
C ALA A 49 -1.75 -25.36 -8.41
N ARG A 50 -1.43 -26.39 -9.19
CA ARG A 50 -2.34 -26.95 -10.20
C ARG A 50 -3.56 -27.63 -9.55
N ALA A 51 -3.34 -28.40 -8.49
CA ALA A 51 -4.42 -29.04 -7.72
C ALA A 51 -5.35 -28.00 -7.11
N LEU A 52 -4.80 -26.96 -6.48
CA LEU A 52 -5.57 -25.86 -5.90
C LEU A 52 -6.40 -25.12 -6.96
N ARG A 53 -5.82 -24.82 -8.13
CA ARG A 53 -6.57 -24.22 -9.25
C ARG A 53 -7.71 -25.11 -9.75
N LYS A 54 -7.50 -26.43 -9.80
CA LYS A 54 -8.54 -27.39 -10.21
C LYS A 54 -9.67 -27.48 -9.19
N LEU A 55 -9.34 -27.48 -7.89
CA LEU A 55 -10.31 -27.49 -6.80
C LEU A 55 -11.13 -26.20 -6.76
N LEU A 56 -10.47 -25.04 -6.88
CA LEU A 56 -11.12 -23.73 -6.89
C LEU A 56 -11.87 -23.45 -8.21
N GLY A 57 -11.48 -24.06 -9.33
CA GLY A 57 -12.14 -23.89 -10.63
C GLY A 57 -13.58 -24.43 -10.67
N GLY A 58 -13.92 -25.36 -9.77
CA GLY A 58 -15.31 -25.83 -9.57
C GLY A 58 -16.13 -24.95 -8.62
N VAL A 59 -15.47 -24.08 -7.84
CA VAL A 59 -16.13 -23.21 -6.87
C VAL A 59 -16.44 -21.88 -7.55
N HIS A 60 -17.70 -21.70 -7.95
CA HIS A 60 -18.19 -20.37 -8.30
C HIS A 60 -18.17 -19.53 -7.03
N LEU A 61 -17.19 -18.63 -6.93
CA LEU A 61 -17.09 -17.69 -5.82
C LEU A 61 -18.32 -16.76 -5.89
N GLU A 62 -19.35 -17.08 -5.12
CA GLU A 62 -20.56 -16.25 -5.00
C GLU A 62 -20.25 -14.85 -4.45
N VAL A 63 -19.06 -14.68 -3.86
CA VAL A 63 -18.58 -13.40 -3.32
C VAL A 63 -17.90 -12.59 -4.44
N PRO A 64 -18.51 -11.49 -4.92
CA PRO A 64 -18.00 -10.70 -6.06
C PRO A 64 -16.63 -10.05 -5.78
N ILE A 65 -16.28 -9.87 -4.50
CA ILE A 65 -14.99 -9.32 -4.08
C ILE A 65 -13.85 -10.32 -4.35
N LEU A 66 -14.06 -11.60 -4.05
CA LEU A 66 -13.04 -12.64 -4.23
C LEU A 66 -12.78 -12.92 -5.71
N ALA A 67 -13.83 -12.93 -6.54
CA ALA A 67 -13.72 -13.11 -7.98
C ALA A 67 -12.91 -11.99 -8.67
N ARG A 68 -13.01 -10.75 -8.18
CA ARG A 68 -12.28 -9.59 -8.72
C ARG A 68 -10.78 -9.61 -8.37
N ILE A 69 -10.43 -10.26 -7.27
CA ILE A 69 -9.08 -10.27 -6.70
C ILE A 69 -8.31 -11.54 -7.10
N ALA A 70 -9.00 -12.67 -7.32
CA ALA A 70 -8.44 -13.93 -7.78
C ALA A 70 -7.41 -13.84 -8.94
N PRO A 71 -7.61 -13.05 -10.03
CA PRO A 71 -6.63 -12.96 -11.10
C PRO A 71 -5.30 -12.31 -10.68
N PHE A 72 -5.29 -11.48 -9.63
CA PHE A 72 -4.06 -10.89 -9.08
C PHE A 72 -3.22 -11.91 -8.31
N PHE A 73 -3.87 -12.89 -7.66
CA PHE A 73 -3.20 -13.91 -6.84
C PHE A 73 -2.88 -15.19 -7.61
N SER A 74 -3.58 -15.48 -8.71
CA SER A 74 -3.33 -16.67 -9.53
C SER A 74 -1.86 -16.84 -9.98
N PRO A 75 -1.11 -15.80 -10.40
CA PRO A 75 0.30 -15.96 -10.77
C PRO A 75 1.25 -16.05 -9.56
N LEU A 76 0.79 -15.70 -8.35
CA LEU A 76 1.56 -15.75 -7.10
C LEU A 76 1.42 -17.10 -6.37
N THR A 77 0.48 -17.95 -6.79
CA THR A 77 0.24 -19.27 -6.16
C THR A 77 1.47 -20.18 -6.15
N VAL A 78 2.02 -20.50 -7.33
CA VAL A 78 3.22 -21.35 -7.48
C VAL A 78 4.42 -20.86 -6.64
N PRO A 79 4.87 -19.60 -6.78
CA PRO A 79 6.04 -19.11 -6.05
C PRO A 79 5.80 -19.01 -4.54
N ALA A 80 4.56 -18.75 -4.09
CA ALA A 80 4.23 -18.77 -2.67
C ALA A 80 4.34 -20.18 -2.08
N PHE A 81 3.84 -21.20 -2.79
CA PHE A 81 4.02 -22.61 -2.39
C PHE A 81 5.48 -23.03 -2.42
N ALA A 82 6.24 -22.61 -3.44
CA ALA A 82 7.68 -22.88 -3.52
C ALA A 82 8.41 -22.29 -2.32
N LEU A 83 8.14 -21.03 -1.98
CA LEU A 83 8.73 -20.36 -0.83
C LEU A 83 8.42 -21.11 0.48
N LEU A 84 7.16 -21.49 0.69
CA LEU A 84 6.74 -22.22 1.88
C LEU A 84 7.47 -23.57 1.98
N LEU A 85 7.49 -24.37 0.91
CA LEU A 85 8.14 -25.68 0.89
C LEU A 85 9.66 -25.60 1.06
N ILE A 86 10.31 -24.62 0.42
CA ILE A 86 11.76 -24.45 0.51
C ILE A 86 12.16 -23.91 1.89
N ALA A 87 11.42 -22.95 2.45
CA ALA A 87 11.67 -22.41 3.78
C ALA A 87 11.48 -23.50 4.86
N THR A 88 10.41 -24.29 4.76
CA THR A 88 10.19 -25.42 5.69
C THR A 88 11.26 -26.49 5.54
N ALA A 89 11.70 -26.82 4.32
CA ALA A 89 12.82 -27.74 4.11
C ALA A 89 14.13 -27.19 4.71
N GLY A 90 14.37 -25.88 4.62
CA GLY A 90 15.52 -25.21 5.24
C GLY A 90 15.51 -25.32 6.77
N VAL A 91 14.39 -25.00 7.41
CA VAL A 91 14.24 -25.12 8.88
C VAL A 91 14.41 -26.57 9.35
N VAL A 92 13.86 -27.53 8.60
CA VAL A 92 14.05 -28.95 8.91
C VAL A 92 15.52 -29.34 8.76
N ALA A 93 16.20 -28.88 7.70
CA ALA A 93 17.62 -29.14 7.51
C ALA A 93 18.49 -28.55 8.65
N GLU A 94 18.15 -27.36 9.13
CA GLU A 94 18.79 -26.71 10.28
C GLU A 94 18.68 -27.55 11.55
N GLU A 95 17.47 -28.05 11.86
CA GLU A 95 17.21 -28.91 13.03
C GLU A 95 18.06 -30.20 12.99
N PHE A 96 18.31 -30.74 11.81
CA PHE A 96 19.16 -31.93 11.61
C PHE A 96 20.65 -31.61 11.44
N ASN A 97 21.08 -30.37 11.68
CA ASN A 97 22.46 -29.90 11.47
C ASN A 97 23.00 -30.17 10.05
N LEU A 98 22.13 -30.14 9.04
CA LEU A 98 22.50 -30.25 7.63
C LEU A 98 22.86 -28.85 7.08
N PRO A 99 23.71 -28.76 6.05
CA PRO A 99 24.04 -27.47 5.45
C PRO A 99 22.80 -26.81 4.83
N THR A 100 22.49 -25.57 5.24
CA THR A 100 21.28 -24.83 4.82
C THR A 100 21.51 -23.80 3.72
N TYR A 101 22.75 -23.61 3.32
CA TYR A 101 23.18 -22.49 2.49
C TYR A 101 22.37 -22.30 1.19
N LEU A 102 22.07 -23.35 0.44
CA LEU A 102 21.26 -23.23 -0.78
C LEU A 102 19.78 -22.95 -0.48
N PHE A 103 19.26 -23.40 0.66
CA PHE A 103 17.91 -23.07 1.11
C PHE A 103 17.79 -21.59 1.46
N ASP A 104 18.80 -21.02 2.11
CA ASP A 104 18.84 -19.60 2.47
C ASP A 104 18.87 -18.72 1.22
N ILE A 105 19.70 -19.08 0.23
CA ILE A 105 19.74 -18.41 -1.08
C ILE A 105 18.40 -18.53 -1.79
N ALA A 106 17.86 -19.75 -1.91
CA ALA A 106 16.61 -19.99 -2.63
C ALA A 106 15.44 -19.23 -1.98
N THR A 107 15.37 -19.22 -0.65
CA THR A 107 14.37 -18.49 0.13
C THR A 107 14.50 -16.98 -0.08
N SER A 108 15.73 -16.43 -0.02
CA SER A 108 15.99 -15.01 -0.26
C SER A 108 15.60 -14.58 -1.68
N LEU A 109 16.02 -15.36 -2.70
CA LEU A 109 15.69 -15.11 -4.10
C LEU A 109 14.18 -15.19 -4.37
N LEU A 110 13.48 -16.19 -3.83
CA LEU A 110 12.04 -16.33 -3.99
C LEU A 110 11.27 -15.22 -3.28
N THR A 111 11.71 -14.85 -2.09
CA THR A 111 11.13 -13.72 -1.34
C THR A 111 11.30 -12.42 -2.12
N ALA A 112 12.51 -12.13 -2.60
CA ALA A 112 12.79 -10.96 -3.42
C ALA A 112 11.95 -10.96 -4.70
N TRP A 113 11.92 -12.07 -5.44
CA TRP A 113 11.13 -12.18 -6.66
C TRP A 113 9.63 -12.00 -6.40
N LEU A 114 9.09 -12.52 -5.30
CA LEU A 114 7.66 -12.41 -4.95
C LEU A 114 7.30 -10.98 -4.54
N VAL A 115 8.13 -10.35 -3.70
CA VAL A 115 7.99 -8.96 -3.29
C VAL A 115 8.12 -8.03 -4.50
N ILE A 116 9.13 -8.20 -5.34
CA ILE A 116 9.33 -7.41 -6.56
C ILE A 116 8.13 -7.57 -7.49
N ARG A 117 7.69 -8.81 -7.76
CA ARG A 117 6.56 -9.06 -8.66
C ARG A 117 5.28 -8.41 -8.15
N PHE A 118 5.04 -8.48 -6.84
CA PHE A 118 3.91 -7.82 -6.21
C PHE A 118 4.03 -6.28 -6.29
N ALA A 119 5.17 -5.72 -5.90
CA ALA A 119 5.41 -4.28 -5.89
C ALA A 119 5.41 -3.67 -7.31
N VAL A 120 5.94 -4.37 -8.28
CA VAL A 120 6.00 -3.90 -9.67
C VAL A 120 4.61 -3.84 -10.32
N ASN A 121 3.68 -4.70 -9.91
CA ASN A 121 2.34 -4.75 -10.50
C ASN A 121 1.56 -3.43 -10.39
N PHE A 122 1.85 -2.59 -9.38
CA PHE A 122 1.16 -1.32 -9.22
C PHE A 122 1.93 -0.14 -9.85
N ILE A 123 3.20 -0.37 -10.27
CA ILE A 123 4.01 0.62 -10.98
C ILE A 123 3.61 0.63 -12.47
N ARG A 124 3.10 1.77 -12.93
CA ARG A 124 2.68 1.97 -14.34
C ARG A 124 3.86 2.24 -15.26
N SER A 125 4.85 3.02 -14.82
CA SER A 125 5.98 3.39 -15.67
C SER A 125 6.98 2.24 -15.80
N GLN A 126 7.25 1.84 -17.03
CA GLN A 126 8.19 0.75 -17.33
C GLN A 126 9.60 1.05 -16.82
N ALA A 127 10.02 2.33 -16.86
CA ALA A 127 11.31 2.77 -16.35
C ALA A 127 11.43 2.57 -14.82
N LEU A 128 10.43 3.02 -14.04
CA LEU A 128 10.46 2.87 -12.59
C LEU A 128 10.35 1.41 -12.17
N ARG A 129 9.57 0.61 -12.92
CA ARG A 129 9.51 -0.85 -12.75
C ARG A 129 10.89 -1.49 -12.89
N ARG A 130 11.65 -1.12 -13.93
CA ARG A 130 13.01 -1.63 -14.16
C ARG A 130 13.96 -1.17 -13.07
N LEU A 131 13.90 0.10 -12.67
CA LEU A 131 14.75 0.66 -11.61
C LEU A 131 14.51 -0.06 -10.28
N VAL A 132 13.26 -0.13 -9.83
CA VAL A 132 12.90 -0.79 -8.56
C VAL A 132 13.29 -2.27 -8.57
N ALA A 133 13.01 -2.98 -9.67
CA ALA A 133 13.43 -4.38 -9.78
C ALA A 133 14.96 -4.52 -9.75
N SER A 134 15.69 -3.65 -10.44
CA SER A 134 17.16 -3.70 -10.47
C SER A 134 17.77 -3.41 -9.10
N VAL A 135 17.25 -2.42 -8.37
CA VAL A 135 17.69 -2.10 -7.01
C VAL A 135 17.39 -3.26 -6.06
N ALA A 136 16.21 -3.86 -6.15
CA ALA A 136 15.85 -5.00 -5.31
C ALA A 136 16.71 -6.25 -5.62
N TRP A 137 17.01 -6.51 -6.88
CA TRP A 137 17.94 -7.57 -7.29
C TRP A 137 19.37 -7.28 -6.81
N LEU A 138 19.82 -6.03 -6.87
CA LEU A 138 21.12 -5.62 -6.35
C LEU A 138 21.21 -5.84 -4.83
N ILE A 139 20.18 -5.45 -4.07
CA ILE A 139 20.12 -5.67 -2.62
C ILE A 139 20.12 -7.17 -2.31
N ALA A 140 19.32 -7.97 -3.02
CA ALA A 140 19.29 -9.42 -2.84
C ALA A 140 20.65 -10.06 -3.16
N ALA A 141 21.32 -9.63 -4.24
CA ALA A 141 22.65 -10.10 -4.57
C ALA A 141 23.67 -9.74 -3.49
N LEU A 142 23.68 -8.50 -3.00
CA LEU A 142 24.55 -8.08 -1.89
C LEU A 142 24.29 -8.88 -0.61
N ASN A 143 23.02 -9.20 -0.32
CA ASN A 143 22.64 -10.03 0.82
C ASN A 143 23.17 -11.46 0.67
N ILE A 144 23.02 -12.06 -0.52
CA ILE A 144 23.47 -13.43 -0.81
C ILE A 144 24.99 -13.56 -0.70
N VAL A 145 25.72 -12.54 -1.15
CA VAL A 145 27.19 -12.51 -1.10
C VAL A 145 27.70 -12.13 0.31
N GLY A 146 26.81 -11.82 1.26
CA GLY A 146 27.18 -11.41 2.63
C GLY A 146 27.77 -9.99 2.73
N LEU A 147 27.75 -9.23 1.64
CA LEU A 147 28.28 -7.86 1.57
C LEU A 147 27.33 -6.81 2.12
N LEU A 148 26.04 -7.15 2.29
CA LEU A 148 25.04 -6.22 2.79
C LEU A 148 25.37 -5.73 4.21
N ASP A 149 25.81 -6.62 5.09
CA ASP A 149 26.15 -6.25 6.48
C ASP A 149 27.36 -5.30 6.57
N PRO A 150 28.52 -5.58 5.93
CA PRO A 150 29.63 -4.63 5.85
C PRO A 150 29.22 -3.27 5.27
N ILE A 151 28.43 -3.26 4.18
CA ILE A 151 28.00 -2.03 3.51
C ILE A 151 27.07 -1.21 4.43
N THR A 152 26.09 -1.84 5.06
CA THR A 152 25.17 -1.13 5.96
C THR A 152 25.90 -0.58 7.19
N ARG A 153 26.89 -1.31 7.74
CA ARG A 153 27.72 -0.83 8.85
C ARG A 153 28.56 0.39 8.47
N THR A 154 29.23 0.37 7.32
CA THR A 154 30.02 1.52 6.83
C THR A 154 29.15 2.74 6.52
N LEU A 155 27.99 2.55 5.88
CA LEU A 155 27.01 3.62 5.64
C LEU A 155 26.40 4.15 6.94
N GLY A 156 26.24 3.30 7.95
CA GLY A 156 25.74 3.69 9.28
C GLY A 156 26.77 4.44 10.11
N ALA A 157 28.06 4.20 9.87
CA ALA A 157 29.17 4.92 10.51
C ALA A 157 29.36 6.33 9.92
N ALA A 158 29.04 6.52 8.62
CA ALA A 158 29.00 7.83 7.98
C ALA A 158 27.82 8.67 8.52
N ARG A 159 28.05 9.37 9.63
CA ARG A 159 27.05 10.23 10.30
C ARG A 159 27.37 11.70 10.07
N PHE A 160 26.32 12.46 9.75
CA PHE A 160 26.36 13.90 9.67
C PHE A 160 25.52 14.47 10.82
N SER A 161 26.10 15.35 11.63
CA SER A 161 25.38 16.09 12.66
C SER A 161 24.91 17.43 12.11
N VAL A 162 23.62 17.73 12.27
CA VAL A 162 23.04 19.04 11.96
C VAL A 162 22.29 19.51 13.20
N GLY A 163 22.90 20.42 13.97
CA GLY A 163 22.40 20.78 15.30
C GLY A 163 22.45 19.58 16.26
N ASP A 164 21.34 19.30 16.94
CA ASP A 164 21.19 18.15 17.85
C ASP A 164 20.78 16.84 17.14
N VAL A 165 20.51 16.89 15.84
CA VAL A 165 20.07 15.73 15.06
C VAL A 165 21.27 15.08 14.39
N SER A 166 21.52 13.80 14.72
CA SER A 166 22.52 12.98 14.01
C SER A 166 21.83 12.10 12.97
N ILE A 167 22.17 12.29 11.70
CA ILE A 167 21.59 11.55 10.58
C ILE A 167 22.70 10.74 9.91
N SER A 168 22.54 9.42 9.85
CA SER A 168 23.45 8.54 9.12
C SER A 168 23.09 8.49 7.63
N LEU A 169 24.08 8.27 6.76
CA LEU A 169 23.83 8.06 5.34
C LEU A 169 22.89 6.87 5.08
N LEU A 170 23.02 5.81 5.89
CA LEU A 170 22.10 4.68 5.88
C LEU A 170 20.65 5.11 6.21
N SER A 171 20.45 5.97 7.21
CA SER A 171 19.13 6.49 7.59
C SER A 171 18.50 7.29 6.45
N ILE A 172 19.29 8.07 5.70
CA ILE A 172 18.82 8.82 4.53
C ILE A 172 18.37 7.86 3.43
N ILE A 173 19.18 6.84 3.12
CA ILE A 173 18.86 5.86 2.09
C ILE A 173 17.58 5.08 2.46
N ASN A 174 17.51 4.57 3.69
CA ASN A 174 16.33 3.85 4.19
C ASN A 174 15.10 4.76 4.22
N GLY A 175 15.27 6.01 4.61
CA GLY A 175 14.24 7.04 4.61
C GLY A 175 13.67 7.31 3.22
N LEU A 176 14.54 7.50 2.23
CA LEU A 176 14.14 7.67 0.83
C LEU A 176 13.41 6.44 0.29
N LEU A 177 13.94 5.24 0.55
CA LEU A 177 13.29 3.99 0.14
C LEU A 177 11.90 3.85 0.77
N ALA A 178 11.77 4.10 2.07
CA ALA A 178 10.50 4.09 2.78
C ALA A 178 9.54 5.15 2.22
N PHE A 179 10.03 6.37 1.95
CA PHE A 179 9.24 7.43 1.34
C PHE A 179 8.66 7.02 -0.01
N PHE A 180 9.49 6.53 -0.94
CA PHE A 180 9.01 6.08 -2.24
C PHE A 180 8.03 4.91 -2.13
N LEU A 181 8.29 3.97 -1.22
CA LEU A 181 7.42 2.83 -0.95
C LEU A 181 6.05 3.26 -0.42
N LEU A 182 6.01 4.16 0.56
CA LEU A 182 4.77 4.65 1.17
C LEU A 182 3.94 5.48 0.19
N ILE A 183 4.57 6.35 -0.62
CA ILE A 183 3.88 7.08 -1.69
C ILE A 183 3.30 6.11 -2.70
N TRP A 184 4.07 5.09 -3.09
CA TRP A 184 3.60 4.08 -4.02
C TRP A 184 2.41 3.29 -3.44
N LEU A 185 2.46 2.90 -2.16
CA LEU A 185 1.35 2.25 -1.45
C LEU A 185 0.10 3.14 -1.40
N ALA A 186 0.25 4.42 -1.09
CA ALA A 186 -0.86 5.38 -1.06
C ALA A 186 -1.52 5.52 -2.44
N LEU A 187 -0.73 5.60 -3.51
CA LEU A 187 -1.24 5.67 -4.88
C LEU A 187 -1.87 4.34 -5.33
N ALA A 188 -1.37 3.20 -4.87
CA ALA A 188 -2.00 1.91 -5.10
C ALA A 188 -3.35 1.82 -4.38
N ALA A 189 -3.39 2.19 -3.10
CA ALA A 189 -4.60 2.23 -2.29
C ALA A 189 -5.63 3.21 -2.86
N SER A 190 -5.21 4.39 -3.35
CA SER A 190 -6.12 5.36 -3.96
C SER A 190 -6.83 4.77 -5.17
N ARG A 191 -6.13 4.03 -6.03
CA ARG A 191 -6.74 3.35 -7.18
C ARG A 191 -7.76 2.30 -6.77
N LEU A 192 -7.48 1.55 -5.70
CA LEU A 192 -8.44 0.58 -5.19
C LEU A 192 -9.71 1.28 -4.69
N LEU A 193 -9.58 2.41 -3.98
CA LEU A 193 -10.72 3.22 -3.56
C LEU A 193 -11.44 3.85 -4.75
N GLU A 194 -10.72 4.39 -5.73
CA GLU A 194 -11.28 4.97 -6.95
C GLU A 194 -12.17 3.94 -7.68
N ASN A 195 -11.70 2.71 -7.85
CA ASN A 195 -12.48 1.63 -8.47
C ASN A 195 -13.72 1.21 -7.68
N ARG A 196 -13.70 1.39 -6.35
CA ARG A 196 -14.87 1.12 -5.48
C ARG A 196 -15.90 2.24 -5.60
N VAL A 197 -15.42 3.48 -5.61
CA VAL A 197 -16.25 4.67 -5.81
C VAL A 197 -16.89 4.67 -7.21
N ASP A 198 -16.17 4.18 -8.23
CA ASP A 198 -16.71 4.02 -9.58
C ASP A 198 -17.79 2.93 -9.72
N ALA A 199 -17.85 1.97 -8.79
CA ALA A 199 -18.89 0.96 -8.76
C ALA A 199 -20.24 1.47 -8.20
N LEU A 200 -20.27 2.66 -7.57
CA LEU A 200 -21.48 3.24 -6.97
C LEU A 200 -22.32 4.00 -8.01
N SER A 201 -23.13 3.30 -8.80
CA SER A 201 -23.93 3.86 -9.90
C SER A 201 -24.87 5.01 -9.52
N ASP A 202 -25.35 5.04 -8.27
CA ASP A 202 -26.35 6.02 -7.79
C ASP A 202 -25.78 7.39 -7.40
N VAL A 203 -24.46 7.57 -7.46
CA VAL A 203 -23.79 8.83 -7.11
C VAL A 203 -23.53 9.67 -8.36
N ASN A 204 -23.89 10.96 -8.31
CA ASN A 204 -23.61 11.95 -9.37
C ASN A 204 -22.12 11.90 -9.79
N PRO A 205 -21.79 11.85 -11.09
CA PRO A 205 -20.42 11.85 -11.60
C PRO A 205 -19.50 12.92 -10.98
N SER A 206 -20.00 14.14 -10.76
CA SER A 206 -19.22 15.24 -10.19
C SER A 206 -18.85 15.00 -8.72
N ALA A 207 -19.80 14.48 -7.93
CA ALA A 207 -19.56 14.12 -6.53
C ALA A 207 -18.57 12.94 -6.44
N ARG A 208 -18.69 11.99 -7.35
CA ARG A 208 -17.79 10.84 -7.45
C ARG A 208 -16.34 11.27 -7.69
N GLU A 209 -16.12 12.16 -8.66
CA GLU A 209 -14.77 12.67 -8.96
C GLU A 209 -14.18 13.46 -7.79
N LEU A 210 -15.00 14.26 -7.11
CA LEU A 210 -14.58 14.98 -5.90
C LEU A 210 -14.11 14.01 -4.81
N VAL A 211 -14.90 12.98 -4.50
CA VAL A 211 -14.56 11.97 -3.47
C VAL A 211 -13.26 11.25 -3.82
N LYS A 212 -13.06 10.86 -5.09
CA LYS A 212 -11.82 10.23 -5.56
C LYS A 212 -10.59 11.11 -5.33
N LYS A 213 -10.68 12.40 -5.71
CA LYS A 213 -9.59 13.36 -5.51
C LYS A 213 -9.29 13.59 -4.03
N LEU A 214 -10.32 13.77 -3.20
CA LEU A 214 -10.15 13.97 -1.76
C LEU A 214 -9.51 12.75 -1.08
N ALA A 215 -9.98 11.54 -1.38
CA ALA A 215 -9.41 10.31 -0.85
C ALA A 215 -7.94 10.14 -1.26
N ARG A 216 -7.60 10.42 -2.52
CA ARG A 216 -6.22 10.36 -3.01
C ARG A 216 -5.32 11.39 -2.32
N ILE A 217 -5.78 12.63 -2.17
CA ILE A 217 -5.03 13.69 -1.46
C ILE A 217 -4.79 13.26 0.00
N ALA A 218 -5.82 12.79 0.69
CA ALA A 218 -5.71 12.35 2.08
C ALA A 218 -4.70 11.20 2.26
N LEU A 219 -4.75 10.18 1.41
CA LEU A 219 -3.81 9.05 1.45
C LEU A 219 -2.37 9.49 1.18
N VAL A 220 -2.15 10.39 0.21
CA VAL A 220 -0.81 10.89 -0.10
C VAL A 220 -0.27 11.74 1.05
N ILE A 221 -1.08 12.63 1.64
CA ILE A 221 -0.67 13.41 2.81
C ILE A 221 -0.28 12.48 3.96
N LEU A 222 -1.09 11.46 4.25
CA LEU A 222 -0.81 10.49 5.30
C LEU A 222 0.50 9.74 5.04
N ALA A 223 0.74 9.28 3.81
CA ALA A 223 1.98 8.61 3.44
C ALA A 223 3.21 9.53 3.57
N VAL A 224 3.11 10.80 3.18
CA VAL A 224 4.18 11.79 3.38
C VAL A 224 4.46 11.98 4.86
N MET A 225 3.44 12.13 5.70
CA MET A 225 3.63 12.28 7.15
C MET A 225 4.32 11.06 7.75
N ILE A 226 3.85 9.85 7.45
CA ILE A 226 4.48 8.62 7.96
C ILE A 226 5.94 8.52 7.50
N ALA A 227 6.21 8.83 6.23
CA ALA A 227 7.56 8.78 5.68
C ALA A 227 8.51 9.78 6.34
N LEU A 228 8.07 11.02 6.54
CA LEU A 228 8.86 12.04 7.23
C LEU A 228 9.13 11.66 8.69
N ASN A 229 8.13 11.13 9.40
CA ASN A 229 8.31 10.64 10.77
C ASN A 229 9.35 9.50 10.84
N ALA A 230 9.29 8.57 9.88
CA ALA A 230 10.24 7.45 9.81
C ALA A 230 11.70 7.90 9.61
N THR A 231 11.93 9.11 9.07
CA THR A 231 13.27 9.69 8.95
C THR A 231 13.75 10.43 10.19
N GLY A 232 12.93 10.49 11.25
CA GLY A 232 13.24 11.22 12.48
C GLY A 232 13.00 12.73 12.37
N ILE A 233 12.30 13.20 11.33
CA ILE A 233 11.90 14.60 11.19
C ILE A 233 10.75 14.88 12.15
N ASP A 234 10.91 15.88 13.02
CA ASP A 234 9.85 16.33 13.91
C ASP A 234 8.68 16.92 13.11
N LEU A 235 7.52 16.27 13.22
CA LEU A 235 6.29 16.69 12.55
C LEU A 235 5.48 17.70 13.36
N THR A 236 5.91 18.08 14.56
CA THR A 236 5.16 18.96 15.46
C THR A 236 4.77 20.26 14.77
N ALA A 237 5.70 20.91 14.06
CA ALA A 237 5.42 22.13 13.30
C ALA A 237 4.36 21.90 12.21
N LEU A 238 4.45 20.80 11.46
CA LEU A 238 3.46 20.42 10.46
C LEU A 238 2.10 20.10 11.09
N ALA A 239 2.07 19.43 12.24
CA ALA A 239 0.85 19.08 12.96
C ALA A 239 0.14 20.33 13.49
N VAL A 240 0.89 21.28 14.06
CA VAL A 240 0.34 22.56 14.52
C VAL A 240 -0.22 23.36 13.33
N PHE A 241 0.51 23.46 12.23
CA PHE A 241 0.05 24.18 11.04
C PHE A 241 -1.16 23.51 10.38
N SER A 242 -1.14 22.18 10.25
CA SER A 242 -2.27 21.40 9.73
C SER A 242 -3.49 21.47 10.65
N GLY A 243 -3.27 21.54 11.97
CA GLY A 243 -4.32 21.76 12.95
C GLY A 243 -4.99 23.12 12.78
N ALA A 244 -4.21 24.19 12.63
CA ALA A 244 -4.73 25.53 12.38
C ALA A 244 -5.51 25.60 11.04
N LEU A 245 -4.97 25.01 9.98
CA LEU A 245 -5.66 24.88 8.70
C LEU A 245 -6.97 24.07 8.82
N GLY A 246 -6.94 22.97 9.57
CA GLY A 246 -8.10 22.12 9.83
C GLY A 246 -9.22 22.88 10.57
N VAL A 247 -8.86 23.69 11.57
CA VAL A 247 -9.81 24.57 12.27
C VAL A 247 -10.41 25.61 11.31
N GLY A 248 -9.58 26.26 10.48
CA GLY A 248 -10.04 27.23 9.48
C GLY A 248 -11.02 26.62 8.45
N LEU A 249 -10.70 25.42 7.93
CA LEU A 249 -11.59 24.66 7.06
C LEU A 249 -12.88 24.25 7.77
N GLY A 250 -12.79 23.86 9.05
CA GLY A 250 -13.93 23.51 9.89
C GLY A 250 -14.92 24.66 10.07
N PHE A 251 -14.43 25.89 10.31
CA PHE A 251 -15.27 27.09 10.33
C PHE A 251 -15.92 27.37 8.98
N GLY A 252 -15.18 27.18 7.87
CA GLY A 252 -15.75 27.34 6.52
C GLY A 252 -16.85 26.31 6.19
N LEU A 253 -16.73 25.09 6.71
CA LEU A 253 -17.68 24.00 6.46
C LEU A 253 -18.81 23.93 7.51
N GLN A 254 -18.78 24.78 8.53
CA GLN A 254 -19.69 24.74 9.69
C GLN A 254 -21.16 24.67 9.28
N LYS A 255 -21.59 25.50 8.31
CA LYS A 255 -23.00 25.51 7.85
C LYS A 255 -23.40 24.20 7.17
N VAL A 256 -22.51 23.60 6.38
CA VAL A 256 -22.77 22.33 5.70
C VAL A 256 -22.90 21.20 6.72
N VAL A 257 -22.00 21.16 7.70
CA VAL A 257 -22.04 20.16 8.78
C VAL A 257 -23.29 20.33 9.63
N ALA A 258 -23.65 21.56 10.00
CA ALA A 258 -24.86 21.84 10.78
C ALA A 258 -26.13 21.38 10.05
N ASN A 259 -26.24 21.66 8.75
CA ASN A 259 -27.36 21.21 7.92
C ASN A 259 -27.42 19.68 7.81
N PHE A 260 -26.28 19.02 7.65
CA PHE A 260 -26.20 17.56 7.60
C PHE A 260 -26.64 16.90 8.92
N VAL A 261 -26.09 17.38 10.05
CA VAL A 261 -26.43 16.87 11.39
C VAL A 261 -27.91 17.08 11.69
N SER A 262 -28.46 18.25 11.36
CA SER A 262 -29.90 18.53 11.49
C SER A 262 -30.75 17.53 10.70
N GLY A 263 -30.35 17.23 9.45
CA GLY A 263 -31.03 16.23 8.62
C GLY A 263 -31.00 14.82 9.21
N VAL A 264 -29.84 14.38 9.73
CA VAL A 264 -29.72 13.06 10.38
C VAL A 264 -30.56 12.98 11.65
N ILE A 265 -30.53 14.01 12.50
CA ILE A 265 -31.32 14.07 13.74
C ILE A 265 -32.82 14.01 13.42
N LEU A 266 -33.29 14.77 12.44
CA LEU A 266 -34.69 14.75 11.99
C LEU A 266 -35.16 13.35 11.56
N LEU A 267 -34.31 12.62 10.82
CA LEU A 267 -34.61 11.24 10.39
C LEU A 267 -34.63 10.26 11.57
N MET A 268 -33.73 10.43 12.54
CA MET A 268 -33.66 9.59 13.73
C MET A 268 -34.83 9.83 14.68
N ASP A 269 -35.21 11.09 14.88
CA ASP A 269 -36.24 11.52 15.82
C ASP A 269 -37.67 11.23 15.32
N ARG A 270 -37.83 10.86 14.04
CA ARG A 270 -39.13 10.65 13.36
C ARG A 270 -40.12 11.82 13.56
N SER A 271 -39.64 13.02 13.88
CA SER A 271 -40.48 14.19 14.20
C SER A 271 -41.30 14.70 13.01
N ILE A 272 -41.08 14.17 11.81
CA ILE A 272 -41.86 14.44 10.59
C ILE A 272 -42.08 13.11 9.85
N LYS A 273 -43.34 12.71 9.64
CA LYS A 273 -43.68 11.53 8.83
C LYS A 273 -43.84 11.92 7.36
N PRO A 274 -43.58 11.01 6.39
CA PRO A 274 -43.94 11.24 4.99
C PRO A 274 -45.44 11.55 4.86
N GLY A 275 -45.79 12.80 4.52
CA GLY A 275 -47.17 13.29 4.43
C GLY A 275 -47.50 14.51 5.31
N ASP A 276 -46.62 14.89 6.25
CA ASP A 276 -46.85 16.06 7.10
C ASP A 276 -46.62 17.37 6.33
N VAL A 277 -47.59 18.29 6.45
CA VAL A 277 -47.49 19.65 5.89
C VAL A 277 -46.68 20.50 6.87
N ILE A 278 -45.46 20.82 6.48
CA ILE A 278 -44.55 21.68 7.25
C ILE A 278 -44.66 23.13 6.74
N GLU A 279 -44.98 24.04 7.65
CA GLU A 279 -44.97 25.48 7.41
C GLU A 279 -43.63 26.05 7.87
N THR A 280 -42.77 26.43 6.92
CA THR A 280 -41.50 27.11 7.23
C THR A 280 -41.78 28.58 7.53
N GLN A 281 -41.48 29.03 8.76
CA GLN A 281 -41.65 30.43 9.14
C GLN A 281 -40.80 31.34 8.25
N GLY A 282 -41.46 32.17 7.44
CA GLY A 282 -40.82 33.23 6.65
C GLY A 282 -41.26 33.36 5.19
N THR A 283 -42.08 32.46 4.65
CA THR A 283 -42.65 32.65 3.30
C THR A 283 -44.07 32.10 3.27
N TYR A 284 -45.05 33.01 3.22
CA TYR A 284 -46.44 32.67 2.92
C TYR A 284 -46.50 31.95 1.57
N GLY A 285 -46.96 30.70 1.57
CA GLY A 285 -47.56 30.07 0.39
C GLY A 285 -46.70 29.05 -0.35
N GLY A 286 -46.61 27.84 0.19
CA GLY A 286 -46.22 26.66 -0.58
C GLY A 286 -46.14 25.42 0.31
N SER A 287 -47.19 24.58 0.31
CA SER A 287 -47.11 23.25 0.92
C SER A 287 -46.19 22.37 0.06
N ILE A 288 -44.96 22.17 0.49
CA ILE A 288 -44.00 21.30 -0.17
C ILE A 288 -44.20 19.90 0.39
N ILE A 289 -44.96 19.06 -0.32
CA ILE A 289 -44.91 17.62 -0.11
C ILE A 289 -43.68 17.13 -0.87
N TRP A 290 -42.73 16.51 -0.15
CA TRP A 290 -41.52 15.94 -0.75
C TRP A 290 -41.86 15.14 -2.01
N GLY A 291 -41.33 15.58 -3.17
CA GLY A 291 -41.53 14.94 -4.47
C GLY A 291 -42.61 15.54 -5.39
N ARG A 292 -43.41 16.53 -4.93
CA ARG A 292 -44.36 17.24 -5.82
C ARG A 292 -44.60 18.67 -5.35
N ALA A 293 -44.07 19.66 -6.09
CA ALA A 293 -44.59 21.02 -6.00
C ALA A 293 -46.03 20.99 -6.54
N ILE A 294 -47.02 21.26 -5.69
CA ILE A 294 -48.40 21.42 -6.12
C ILE A 294 -48.58 22.90 -6.48
N PRO A 295 -48.69 23.26 -7.78
CA PRO A 295 -49.03 24.63 -8.13
C PRO A 295 -50.44 24.94 -7.62
N ARG A 296 -50.59 26.01 -6.83
CA ARG A 296 -51.90 26.60 -6.56
C ARG A 296 -52.17 27.67 -7.61
N SER A 297 -53.25 27.51 -8.35
CA SER A 297 -53.82 28.58 -9.17
C SER A 297 -54.45 29.64 -8.27
N SER A 298 -53.94 30.87 -8.30
CA SER A 298 -54.67 32.01 -7.74
C SER A 298 -55.91 32.30 -8.60
N PRO A 299 -57.12 32.46 -8.03
CA PRO A 299 -58.35 32.70 -8.79
C PRO A 299 -58.32 33.98 -9.65
N ALA A 300 -57.35 34.88 -9.40
CA ALA A 300 -57.35 36.21 -9.99
C ALA A 300 -56.47 36.39 -11.24
N THR A 301 -55.54 35.48 -11.55
CA THR A 301 -54.52 35.77 -12.61
C THR A 301 -54.03 34.58 -13.45
N GLY A 302 -54.50 33.34 -13.22
CA GLY A 302 -54.22 32.21 -14.12
C GLY A 302 -52.74 31.88 -14.38
N ARG A 303 -51.80 32.43 -13.59
CA ARG A 303 -50.36 32.24 -13.74
C ARG A 303 -49.83 31.23 -12.73
N ASN A 304 -49.13 30.21 -13.22
CA ASN A 304 -48.40 29.25 -12.41
C ASN A 304 -47.09 29.89 -11.94
N PHE A 305 -46.92 30.04 -10.62
CA PHE A 305 -45.66 30.49 -10.02
C PHE A 305 -44.83 29.29 -9.58
N TRP A 306 -43.64 29.15 -10.16
CA TRP A 306 -42.60 28.25 -9.70
C TRP A 306 -41.64 29.05 -8.83
N PHE A 307 -41.58 28.76 -7.53
CA PHE A 307 -40.63 29.40 -6.63
C PHE A 307 -39.31 28.61 -6.61
N PRO A 308 -38.15 29.26 -6.87
CA PRO A 308 -36.86 28.61 -6.71
C PRO A 308 -36.57 28.37 -5.22
N MET A 309 -36.09 27.16 -4.89
CA MET A 309 -35.59 26.85 -3.54
C MET A 309 -34.37 27.72 -3.22
N ARG A 310 -34.46 28.52 -2.16
CA ARG A 310 -33.30 28.95 -1.38
C ARG A 310 -33.36 28.20 -0.06
N ILE A 311 -32.34 27.39 0.17
CA ILE A 311 -32.06 26.70 1.44
C ILE A 311 -31.02 27.53 2.20
#